data_AF-A0A967FFL3-F1
#
_entry.id   AF-A0A967FFL3-F1
#
_cell.length_a   1.000
_cell.length_b   1.000
_cell.length_c   1.000
_cell.angle_alpha   90.00
_cell.angle_beta   90.00
_cell.angle_gamma   90.00
#
_symmetry.space_group_name_H-M   'P 1'
#
loop_
_entity.id
_entity.type
_entity.pdbx_description
1 polymer ?
#
loop_
_entity_poly.entity_id
_entity_poly.type
_entity_poly.pdbx_seq_one_letter_code
_entity_poly.pdbx_strand_id
1 'polypeptide(L)' 'EFYLEISTLVWVLLFGHYLEARSSSAAGNALQEVAKLLPKKAHKLTGGKEEDADITELKENDIVLVKPGEKI' A
#
# COMPACT_ATOMS: atom_id res chain seq x y z
N GLU A 1 1.32 4.04 -48.15
CA GLU A 1 1.98 2.78 -47.73
C GLU A 1 2.95 3.01 -46.56
N PHE A 2 4.17 3.53 -46.76
CA PHE A 2 5.21 3.65 -45.71
C PHE A 2 4.77 4.26 -44.37
N TYR A 3 4.06 5.40 -44.39
CA TYR A 3 3.60 6.06 -43.16
C TYR A 3 2.52 5.30 -42.41
N LEU A 4 1.71 4.51 -43.12
CA LEU A 4 0.64 3.71 -42.53
C LEU A 4 1.24 2.53 -41.74
N GLU A 5 2.28 1.90 -42.28
CA GLU A 5 3.01 0.80 -41.65
C GLU A 5 3.70 1.26 -40.36
N ILE A 6 4.33 2.44 -40.36
CA ILE A 6 4.96 2.99 -39.15
C ILE A 6 3.89 3.44 -38.14
N SER A 7 2.80 4.05 -38.60
CA SER A 7 1.73 4.50 -37.70
C SER A 7 1.06 3.33 -36.98
N THR A 8 0.81 2.21 -37.67
CA THR A 8 0.23 1.01 -37.05
C THR A 8 1.24 0.31 -36.13
N LEU A 9 2.52 0.29 -36.50
CA LEU A 9 3.58 -0.26 -35.65
C LEU A 9 3.70 0.51 -34.33
N VAL A 10 3.75 1.85 -34.39
CA VAL A 10 3.78 2.71 -33.20
C VAL A 10 2.51 2.52 -32.37
N TRP A 11 1.34 2.41 -33.01
CA TRP A 11 0.08 2.18 -32.32
C TRP A 11 0.09 0.86 -31.54
N VAL A 12 0.55 -0.24 -32.15
CA VAL A 12 0.64 -1.56 -31.48
C VAL A 12 1.63 -1.54 -30.32
N LEU A 13 2.78 -0.88 -30.47
CA LEU A 13 3.76 -0.74 -29.39
C LEU A 13 3.20 0.04 -28.19
N LEU A 14 2.56 1.18 -28.44
CA LEU A 14 1.92 1.99 -27.39
C LEU A 14 0.75 1.25 -26.73
N PHE A 15 -0.04 0.51 -27.52
CA PHE A 15 -1.14 -0.29 -27.00
C PHE A 15 -0.64 -1.42 -26.09
N GLY A 16 0.48 -2.07 -26.46
CA GLY A 16 1.14 -3.08 -25.61
C GLY A 16 1.58 -2.50 -24.27
N HIS A 17 2.33 -1.40 -24.28
CA HIS A 17 2.75 -0.73 -23.04
C HIS A 17 1.58 -0.25 -22.18
N TYR A 18 0.48 0.21 -22.80
CA TYR A 18 -0.73 0.57 -22.08
C TYR A 18 -1.35 -0.62 -21.35
N LEU A 19 -1.41 -1.80 -21.99
CA LEU A 19 -1.90 -3.03 -21.36
C LEU A 19 -0.98 -3.52 -20.23
N GLU A 20 0.35 -3.44 -20.43
CA GLU A 20 1.35 -3.76 -19.40
C GLU A 20 1.19 -2.86 -18.16
N ALA A 21 1.04 -1.55 -18.37
CA ALA A 21 0.84 -0.57 -17.29
C ALA A 21 -0.50 -0.79 -16.57
N ARG A 22 -1.57 -1.11 -17.31
CA ARG A 22 -2.89 -1.41 -16.73
C ARG A 22 -2.86 -2.68 -15.86
N SER A 23 -2.11 -3.70 -16.26
CA SER A 23 -1.89 -4.93 -15.47
C SER A 23 -1.07 -4.64 -14.20
N SER A 24 -0.03 -3.83 -14.33
CA SER A 24 0.88 -3.47 -13.22
C SER A 24 0.21 -2.58 -12.16
N SER A 25 -0.71 -1.71 -12.58
CA SER A 25 -1.48 -0.83 -11.67
C SER A 25 -2.42 -1.61 -10.73
N ALA A 26 -2.83 -2.83 -11.10
CA ALA A 26 -3.65 -3.68 -10.23
C ALA A 26 -2.85 -4.26 -9.06
N ALA A 27 -1.56 -4.52 -9.23
CA ALA A 27 -0.70 -5.09 -8.19
C ALA A 27 -0.25 -4.06 -7.15
N GLY A 28 0.02 -2.81 -7.56
CA GLY A 28 0.46 -1.75 -6.64
C GLY A 28 -0.62 -1.25 -5.68
N ASN A 29 -1.88 -1.23 -6.13
CA ASN A 29 -2.98 -0.68 -5.32
C ASN A 29 -3.34 -1.54 -4.11
N ALA A 30 -3.23 -2.87 -4.20
CA ALA A 30 -3.62 -3.74 -3.09
C ALA A 30 -2.73 -3.54 -1.86
N LEU A 31 -1.42 -3.40 -2.04
CA LEU A 31 -0.50 -3.15 -0.92
C LEU A 31 -0.73 -1.76 -0.30
N GLN A 32 -1.02 -0.77 -1.13
CA GLN A 32 -1.29 0.59 -0.67
C GLN A 32 -2.62 0.69 0.10
N GLU A 33 -3.64 -0.05 -0.31
CA GLU A 33 -4.91 -0.16 0.43
C GLU A 33 -4.73 -0.90 1.77
N VAL A 34 -3.92 -1.96 1.82
CA VAL A 34 -3.58 -2.63 3.08
C VAL A 34 -2.82 -1.69 4.02
N ALA A 35 -1.86 -0.93 3.51
CA ALA A 35 -1.11 0.04 4.30
C ALA A 35 -1.99 1.19 4.85
N LYS A 36 -3.07 1.58 4.15
CA LYS A 36 -4.03 2.58 4.64
C LYS A 36 -4.89 2.07 5.79
N LEU A 37 -5.05 0.76 5.93
CA LEU A 37 -5.84 0.15 6.99
C LEU A 37 -5.05 0.01 8.30
N LEU A 38 -3.72 0.11 8.25
CA LEU A 38 -2.88 0.03 9.44
C LEU A 38 -3.14 1.21 10.38
N PRO A 39 -3.39 0.94 11.68
CA PRO A 39 -3.53 1.99 12.67
C PRO A 39 -2.22 2.78 12.80
N LYS A 40 -2.32 4.10 12.77
CA LYS A 40 -1.14 4.99 12.91
C LYS A 40 -0.62 5.09 14.35
N LYS A 41 -1.43 4.68 15.32
CA LYS A 41 -1.15 4.80 16.76
C LYS A 41 -1.57 3.55 17.49
N ALA A 42 -0.75 3.12 18.44
CA ALA A 42 -1.05 2.04 19.35
C ALA A 42 -0.91 2.52 20.80
N HIS A 43 -1.77 2.02 21.67
CA HIS A 43 -1.68 2.29 23.11
C HIS A 43 -0.69 1.32 23.73
N LYS A 44 0.53 1.76 24.00
CA LYS A 44 1.57 0.97 24.65
C LYS A 44 1.38 1.00 26.17
N LEU A 45 1.55 -0.15 26.80
CA LEU A 45 1.51 -0.30 28.25
C LEU A 45 2.94 -0.34 28.80
N THR A 46 3.42 0.76 29.39
CA THR A 46 4.74 0.82 30.03
C THR A 46 4.56 0.96 31.55
N GLY A 47 4.93 -0.08 32.32
CA GLY A 47 4.93 -0.01 33.79
C GLY A 47 3.55 0.27 34.43
N GLY A 48 2.47 -0.10 33.76
CA GLY A 48 1.09 0.14 34.23
C GLY A 48 0.49 1.49 33.83
N LYS A 49 1.20 2.30 33.03
CA LYS A 49 0.65 3.50 32.39
C LYS A 49 0.45 3.29 30.90
N GLU A 50 -0.64 3.86 30.39
CA GLU A 50 -0.98 3.88 28.97
C GLU A 50 -0.30 5.09 28.30
N GLU A 51 0.46 4.84 27.25
CA GLU A 51 1.10 5.86 26.44
C GLU A 51 0.79 5.62 24.96
N ASP A 52 0.44 6.68 24.24
CA ASP A 52 0.26 6.63 22.79
C ASP A 52 1.63 6.59 22.10
N ALA A 53 1.91 5.50 21.39
CA ALA A 53 3.12 5.35 20.58
C ALA A 53 2.75 5.19 19.10
N ASP A 54 3.61 5.69 18.21
CA ASP A 54 3.49 5.37 16.79
C ASP A 54 3.82 3.88 16.57
N ILE A 55 3.12 3.23 15.64
CA ILE A 55 3.38 1.82 15.33
C ILE A 55 4.83 1.58 14.88
N THR A 56 5.47 2.61 14.34
CA THR A 56 6.89 2.58 13.94
C THR A 56 7.88 2.57 15.11
N GLU A 57 7.44 2.94 16.31
CA GLU A 57 8.27 3.00 17.52
C GLU A 57 8.12 1.77 18.41
N LEU A 58 7.19 0.86 18.08
CA LEU A 58 6.96 -0.39 18.80
C LEU A 58 8.12 -1.38 18.57
N LYS A 59 8.50 -2.07 19.63
CA LYS A 59 9.55 -3.11 19.59
C LYS A 59 8.96 -4.48 19.89
N GLU A 60 9.66 -5.52 19.43
CA GLU A 60 9.34 -6.89 19.82
C GLU A 60 9.32 -7.02 21.35
N ASN A 61 8.25 -7.64 21.87
CA ASN A 61 7.92 -7.79 23.30
C ASN A 61 7.23 -6.58 23.99
N ASP A 62 6.81 -5.55 23.25
CA ASP A 62 5.95 -4.51 23.80
C ASP A 62 4.51 -5.02 24.05
N ILE A 63 3.92 -4.62 25.18
CA ILE A 63 2.51 -4.90 25.50
C ILE A 63 1.68 -3.72 25.01
N VAL A 64 0.71 -3.98 24.14
CA VAL A 64 -0.24 -2.97 23.65
C VAL A 64 -1.65 -3.28 24.14
N LEU A 65 -2.38 -2.23 24.50
CA LEU A 65 -3.78 -2.28 24.90
C LEU A 65 -4.65 -1.98 23.67
N VAL A 66 -5.59 -2.87 23.35
CA VAL A 66 -6.56 -2.66 22.27
C VAL A 66 -7.94 -2.53 22.89
N LYS A 67 -8.58 -1.36 22.74
CA LYS A 67 -9.94 -1.14 23.24
C LYS A 67 -10.98 -1.71 22.27
N PRO A 68 -12.18 -2.07 22.74
CA PRO A 68 -13.24 -2.58 21.87
C PRO A 68 -13.58 -1.56 20.77
N GLY A 69 -13.43 -1.94 19.50
CA GLY A 69 -13.68 -1.07 18.34
C GLY A 69 -12.42 -0.45 17.71
N GLU A 70 -11.25 -0.62 18.32
CA GLU A 70 -9.97 -0.25 17.71
C GLU A 70 -9.51 -1.30 16.69
N LYS A 71 -8.82 -0.84 15.65
CA LYS A 71 -8.24 -1.71 14.63
C LYS A 71 -6.91 -2.28 15.14
N ILE A 72 -6.74 -3.60 15.00
CA ILE A 72 -5.48 -4.31 15.25
C ILE A 72 -4.55 -4.09 14.06
#